data_AF-A0A935J9Z0-F1
#
_entry.id   AF-A0A935J9Z0-F1
#
_cell.length_a   1.000
_cell.length_b   1.000
_cell.length_c   1.000
_cell.angle_alpha   90.00
_cell.angle_beta   90.00
_cell.angle_gamma   90.00
#
_symmetry.space_group_name_H-M   'P 1'
#
loop_
_entity.id
_entity.type
_entity.pdbx_description
1 polymer ?
#
loop_
_entity_poly.entity_id
_entity_poly.type
_entity_poly.pdbx_seq_one_letter_code
_entity_poly.pdbx_strand_id
1 'polypeptide(L)'
;MNPLDEISFARLLWFVPFLLAIHNFEEAPFMEKWSKELPLPIHPAVSTQQFVWAVTLLTAAGFAVTYFGLTTTKQPIGVWAVLEIQMIMLVNAIVPHLVASLRFQKYNPGVVTALFLNIPFSVYLFQRAMQVGTMSWGVFCVLLAIAPFAAIVLILVSLQFGKWVSRN
;
A
#
# COMPACT_ATOMS: atom_id res chain seq x y z
N MET A 1 -1.67 13.06 -27.84
CA MET A 1 -0.82 12.70 -26.69
C MET A 1 -1.67 12.78 -25.44
N ASN A 2 -1.65 11.77 -24.56
CA ASN A 2 -2.36 11.86 -23.29
C ASN A 2 -1.60 12.85 -22.40
N PRO A 3 -2.21 13.91 -21.84
CA PRO A 3 -1.51 14.88 -21.00
C PRO A 3 -0.75 14.25 -19.82
N LEU A 4 -1.21 13.08 -19.36
CA LEU A 4 -0.55 12.32 -18.30
C LEU A 4 0.82 11.75 -18.74
N ASP A 5 1.07 11.62 -20.05
CA ASP A 5 2.33 11.09 -20.57
C ASP A 5 3.52 12.04 -20.37
N GLU A 6 3.25 13.33 -20.13
CA GLU A 6 4.26 14.37 -19.84
C GLU A 6 4.89 14.21 -18.45
N ILE A 7 4.22 13.49 -17.54
CA ILE A 7 4.78 13.22 -16.21
C ILE A 7 5.88 12.17 -16.36
N SER A 8 7.11 12.56 -16.00
CA SER A 8 8.24 11.63 -16.02
C SER A 8 7.98 10.43 -15.10
N PHE A 9 8.41 9.24 -15.52
CA PHE A 9 8.18 8.02 -14.75
C PHE A 9 8.75 8.11 -13.32
N ALA A 10 9.88 8.79 -13.13
CA ALA A 10 10.44 9.06 -11.81
C ALA A 10 9.52 9.89 -10.91
N ARG A 11 8.81 10.90 -11.46
CA ARG A 11 7.81 11.67 -10.70
C ARG A 11 6.60 10.80 -10.35
N LEU A 12 6.20 9.88 -11.26
CA LEU A 12 5.10 8.95 -10.97
C LEU A 12 5.40 8.07 -9.76
N LEU A 13 6.62 7.57 -9.64
CA LEU A 13 7.04 6.72 -8.50
C LEU A 13 6.97 7.46 -7.16
N TRP A 14 7.10 8.79 -7.13
CA TRP A 14 6.91 9.56 -5.91
C TRP A 14 5.46 9.61 -5.43
N PHE A 15 4.46 9.42 -6.29
CA PHE A 15 3.07 9.34 -5.83
C PHE A 15 2.79 8.08 -4.99
N VAL A 16 3.57 7.01 -5.13
CA VAL A 16 3.39 5.76 -4.37
C VAL A 16 3.35 6.00 -2.85
N PRO A 17 4.39 6.58 -2.21
CA PRO A 17 4.35 6.83 -0.77
C PRO A 17 3.32 7.91 -0.37
N PHE A 18 2.99 8.86 -1.25
CA PHE A 18 1.92 9.84 -0.96
C PHE A 18 0.54 9.18 -0.93
N LEU A 19 0.22 8.30 -1.88
CA LEU A 19 -1.04 7.58 -1.90
C LEU A 19 -1.15 6.57 -0.76
N LEU A 20 -0.04 5.91 -0.39
CA LEU A 20 0.05 5.13 0.85
C LEU A 20 -0.30 5.98 2.07
N ALA A 21 0.28 7.19 2.19
CA ALA A 21 -0.01 8.09 3.30
C ALA A 21 -1.48 8.52 3.34
N ILE A 22 -2.07 8.86 2.20
CA ILE A 22 -3.48 9.25 2.09
C ILE A 22 -4.40 8.08 2.47
N HIS A 23 -4.08 6.85 2.02
CA HIS A 23 -4.82 5.65 2.38
C HIS A 23 -4.78 5.39 3.89
N ASN A 24 -3.58 5.40 4.48
CA ASN A 24 -3.39 5.23 5.92
C ASN A 24 -4.12 6.32 6.74
N PHE A 25 -4.20 7.54 6.21
CA PHE A 25 -4.93 8.65 6.82
C PHE A 25 -6.45 8.43 6.80
N GLU A 26 -7.00 7.84 5.74
CA GLU A 26 -8.41 7.40 5.71
C GLU A 26 -8.65 6.31 6.75
N GLU A 27 -7.76 5.32 6.85
CA GLU A 27 -7.94 4.17 7.73
C GLU A 27 -7.89 4.51 9.23
N ALA A 28 -6.94 5.35 9.62
CA ALA A 28 -6.58 5.61 11.02
C ALA A 28 -7.76 5.92 11.96
N PRO A 29 -8.70 6.83 11.63
CA PRO A 29 -9.81 7.17 12.54
C PRO A 29 -10.86 6.05 12.69
N PHE A 30 -10.93 5.08 11.77
CA PHE A 30 -12.00 4.09 11.73
C PHE A 30 -11.53 2.66 12.08
N MET A 31 -10.21 2.40 11.99
CA MET A 31 -9.67 1.05 12.10
C MET A 31 -9.97 0.37 13.43
N GLU A 32 -9.90 1.09 14.56
CA GLU A 32 -10.18 0.50 15.87
C GLU A 32 -11.62 -0.03 15.95
N LYS A 33 -12.60 0.79 15.57
CA LYS A 33 -14.01 0.39 15.56
C LYS A 33 -14.22 -0.79 14.62
N TRP A 34 -13.71 -0.70 13.40
CA TRP A 34 -13.87 -1.74 12.39
C TRP A 34 -13.26 -3.08 12.83
N SER A 35 -12.05 -3.06 13.41
CA SER A 35 -11.37 -4.28 13.88
C SER A 35 -12.12 -5.01 15.00
N LYS A 36 -12.88 -4.28 15.83
CA LYS A 36 -13.69 -4.84 16.93
C LYS A 36 -15.05 -5.38 16.47
N GLU A 37 -15.62 -4.79 15.41
CA GLU A 37 -16.95 -5.15 14.89
C GLU A 37 -16.92 -6.26 13.83
N LEU A 38 -15.71 -6.71 13.48
CA LEU A 38 -15.49 -7.67 12.41
C LEU A 38 -15.87 -9.08 12.87
N PRO A 39 -16.79 -9.78 12.17
CA PRO A 39 -17.25 -11.10 12.58
C PRO A 39 -16.25 -12.21 12.18
N LEU A 40 -14.95 -11.99 12.39
CA LEU A 40 -13.89 -12.96 12.10
C LEU A 40 -13.22 -13.42 13.41
N PRO A 41 -13.22 -14.72 13.71
CA PRO A 41 -12.72 -15.25 15.00
C PRO A 41 -11.22 -15.08 15.22
N ILE A 42 -10.45 -14.68 14.20
CA ILE A 42 -8.97 -14.64 14.23
C ILE A 42 -8.45 -13.19 14.10
N HIS A 43 -9.31 -12.18 13.93
CA HIS A 43 -8.84 -10.80 13.73
C HIS A 43 -8.45 -10.16 15.07
N PRO A 44 -7.19 -9.73 15.27
CA PRO A 44 -6.82 -9.02 16.49
C PRO A 44 -7.56 -7.68 16.54
N ALA A 45 -8.15 -7.36 17.68
CA ALA A 45 -8.60 -6.00 17.95
C ALA A 45 -7.37 -5.08 18.06
N VAL A 46 -7.38 -3.98 17.31
CA VAL A 46 -6.28 -3.01 17.27
C VAL A 46 -6.77 -1.71 17.88
N SER A 47 -5.97 -1.09 18.77
CA SER A 47 -6.28 0.26 19.26
C SER A 47 -5.88 1.32 18.24
N THR A 48 -6.55 2.48 18.26
CA THR A 48 -6.24 3.59 17.35
C THR A 48 -4.78 4.00 17.47
N GLN A 49 -4.25 4.10 18.70
CA GLN A 49 -2.85 4.47 18.92
C GLN A 49 -1.87 3.43 18.36
N GLN A 50 -2.13 2.14 18.59
CA GLN A 50 -1.31 1.06 18.01
C GLN A 50 -1.30 1.15 16.48
N PHE A 51 -2.48 1.34 15.87
CA PHE A 51 -2.61 1.42 14.42
C PHE A 51 -1.90 2.64 13.85
N VAL A 52 -2.08 3.83 14.44
CA VAL A 52 -1.42 5.07 14.01
C VAL A 52 0.10 4.91 13.98
N TRP A 53 0.70 4.32 15.02
CA TRP A 53 2.14 4.04 15.02
C TRP A 53 2.57 3.06 13.93
N ALA A 54 1.78 2.00 13.72
CA ALA A 54 2.04 1.01 12.68
C ALA A 54 2.04 1.65 11.28
N VAL A 55 0.99 2.39 10.93
CA VAL A 55 0.88 3.02 9.60
C VAL A 55 1.84 4.19 9.42
N THR A 56 2.21 4.88 10.50
CA THR A 56 3.26 5.91 10.47
C THR A 56 4.61 5.28 10.08
N LEU A 57 4.97 4.15 10.71
CA LEU A 57 6.18 3.41 10.37
C LEU A 57 6.17 2.95 8.90
N LEU A 58 5.07 2.37 8.44
CA LEU A 58 4.93 1.92 7.04
C LEU A 58 5.03 3.10 6.05
N THR A 59 4.40 4.23 6.37
CA THR A 59 4.47 5.43 5.54
C THR A 59 5.89 5.95 5.45
N ALA A 60 6.59 6.09 6.58
CA ALA A 60 7.99 6.52 6.63
C ALA A 60 8.90 5.55 5.86
N ALA A 61 8.70 4.24 6.01
CA ALA A 61 9.41 3.22 5.26
C ALA A 61 9.14 3.35 3.75
N GLY A 62 7.91 3.61 3.33
CA GLY A 62 7.55 3.85 1.93
C GLY A 62 8.31 5.04 1.33
N PHE A 63 8.35 6.18 2.05
CA PHE A 63 9.16 7.33 1.63
C PHE A 63 10.66 7.00 1.55
N ALA A 64 11.18 6.27 2.54
CA ALA A 64 12.60 5.86 2.55
C ALA A 64 12.94 4.95 1.37
N VAL A 65 12.13 3.91 1.11
CA VAL A 65 12.32 3.00 -0.03
C VAL A 65 12.26 3.76 -1.35
N THR A 66 11.32 4.69 -1.51
CA THR A 66 11.27 5.53 -2.72
C THR A 66 12.50 6.42 -2.84
N TYR A 67 12.92 7.08 -1.77
CA TYR A 67 14.11 7.92 -1.79
C TYR A 67 15.37 7.13 -2.17
N PHE A 68 15.69 6.05 -1.45
CA PHE A 68 16.89 5.25 -1.69
C PHE A 68 16.81 4.44 -3.00
N GLY A 69 15.62 3.98 -3.37
CA GLY A 69 15.37 3.27 -4.63
C GLY A 69 15.61 4.14 -5.86
N LEU A 70 15.30 5.44 -5.78
CA LEU A 70 15.46 6.38 -6.89
C LEU A 70 16.81 7.10 -6.91
N THR A 71 17.48 7.26 -5.76
CA THR A 71 18.72 8.06 -5.65
C THR A 71 19.99 7.24 -5.49
N THR A 72 19.91 6.05 -4.88
CA THR A 72 21.10 5.32 -4.40
C THR A 72 21.26 3.95 -5.05
N THR A 73 20.16 3.30 -5.40
CA THR A 73 20.18 1.92 -5.90
C THR A 73 20.39 1.86 -7.40
N LYS A 74 21.13 0.85 -7.89
CA LYS A 74 21.26 0.60 -9.33
C LYS A 74 19.89 0.24 -9.92
N GLN A 75 19.56 0.84 -11.04
CA GLN A 75 18.44 0.39 -11.87
C GLN A 75 18.70 -1.08 -12.30
N PRO A 76 17.69 -1.98 -12.28
CA PRO A 76 16.26 -1.71 -12.06
C PRO A 76 15.74 -1.96 -10.63
N ILE A 77 16.57 -2.46 -9.72
CA ILE A 77 16.12 -3.00 -8.41
C ILE A 77 15.41 -1.95 -7.56
N GLY A 78 15.94 -0.72 -7.52
CA GLY A 78 15.34 0.36 -6.74
C GLY A 78 13.94 0.75 -7.21
N VAL A 79 13.70 0.75 -8.53
CA VAL A 79 12.37 0.98 -9.11
C VAL A 79 11.42 -0.16 -8.79
N TRP A 80 11.89 -1.41 -8.89
CA TRP A 80 11.07 -2.58 -8.55
C TRP A 80 10.64 -2.60 -7.10
N ALA A 81 11.48 -2.12 -6.17
CA ALA A 81 11.10 -1.98 -4.76
C ALA A 81 9.94 -0.98 -4.57
N VAL A 82 9.93 0.14 -5.31
CA VAL A 82 8.82 1.10 -5.27
C VAL A 82 7.56 0.55 -5.93
N LEU A 83 7.71 -0.15 -7.05
CA LEU A 83 6.59 -0.84 -7.71
C LEU A 83 6.00 -1.95 -6.83
N GLU A 84 6.81 -2.62 -6.02
CA GLU A 84 6.35 -3.62 -5.06
C GLU A 84 5.47 -3.00 -3.97
N ILE A 85 5.83 -1.81 -3.47
CA ILE A 85 4.95 -1.07 -2.55
C ILE A 85 3.59 -0.81 -3.21
N GLN A 86 3.57 -0.37 -4.47
CA GLN A 86 2.30 -0.16 -5.18
C GLN A 86 1.55 -1.47 -5.42
N MET A 87 2.25 -2.58 -5.64
CA MET A 87 1.62 -3.90 -5.81
C MET A 87 0.96 -4.37 -4.52
N ILE A 88 1.65 -4.18 -3.39
CA ILE A 88 1.08 -4.41 -2.05
C ILE A 88 -0.19 -3.57 -1.86
N MET A 89 -0.14 -2.28 -2.22
CA MET A 89 -1.30 -1.39 -2.15
C MET A 89 -2.44 -1.82 -3.08
N LEU A 90 -2.14 -2.35 -4.27
CA LEU A 90 -3.17 -2.88 -5.18
C LEU A 90 -3.85 -4.13 -4.61
N VAL A 91 -3.06 -5.09 -4.10
CA VAL A 91 -3.58 -6.31 -3.47
C VAL A 91 -4.41 -5.94 -2.24
N ASN A 92 -3.93 -5.02 -1.42
CA ASN A 92 -4.63 -4.50 -0.26
C ASN A 92 -5.94 -3.78 -0.66
N ALA A 93 -5.91 -2.90 -1.66
CA ALA A 93 -7.11 -2.20 -2.16
C ALA A 93 -8.21 -3.16 -2.64
N ILE A 94 -7.83 -4.29 -3.26
CA ILE A 94 -8.79 -5.28 -3.76
C ILE A 94 -9.28 -6.21 -2.64
N VAL A 95 -8.38 -6.88 -1.91
CA VAL A 95 -8.76 -8.03 -1.08
C VAL A 95 -9.36 -7.59 0.27
N PRO A 96 -8.63 -6.94 1.19
CA PRO A 96 -9.30 -6.47 2.39
C PRO A 96 -10.32 -5.38 2.05
N HIS A 97 -10.03 -4.35 1.25
CA HIS A 97 -10.95 -3.21 1.15
C HIS A 97 -12.17 -3.46 0.26
N LEU A 98 -12.00 -3.74 -1.03
CA LEU A 98 -13.13 -3.90 -1.94
C LEU A 98 -13.91 -5.19 -1.67
N VAL A 99 -13.24 -6.35 -1.62
CA VAL A 99 -13.90 -7.64 -1.44
C VAL A 99 -14.57 -7.74 -0.07
N ALA A 100 -13.92 -7.32 1.03
CA ALA A 100 -14.59 -7.38 2.34
C ALA A 100 -15.76 -6.39 2.43
N SER A 101 -15.65 -5.19 1.86
CA SER A 101 -16.77 -4.24 1.83
C SER A 101 -18.00 -4.82 1.11
N LEU A 102 -17.78 -5.47 -0.04
CA LEU A 102 -18.86 -6.14 -0.78
C LEU A 102 -19.42 -7.35 -0.02
N ARG A 103 -18.53 -8.18 0.56
CA ARG A 103 -18.91 -9.42 1.24
C ARG A 103 -19.68 -9.19 2.54
N PHE A 104 -19.31 -8.16 3.29
CA PHE A 104 -19.93 -7.81 4.57
C PHE A 104 -20.97 -6.69 4.45
N GLN A 105 -21.10 -6.07 3.27
CA GLN A 105 -22.00 -4.93 3.01
C GLN A 105 -21.83 -3.81 4.04
N LYS A 106 -20.58 -3.59 4.45
CA LYS A 106 -20.19 -2.60 5.46
C LYS A 106 -19.07 -1.75 4.90
N TYR A 107 -19.00 -0.50 5.36
CA TYR A 107 -17.83 0.34 5.11
C TYR A 107 -16.58 -0.33 5.71
N ASN A 108 -15.56 -0.56 4.88
CA ASN A 108 -14.22 -0.92 5.30
C ASN A 108 -13.34 0.34 5.23
N PRO A 109 -12.71 0.77 6.34
CA PRO A 109 -11.72 1.83 6.33
C PRO A 109 -10.73 1.64 5.19
N GLY A 110 -10.46 2.67 4.38
CA GLY A 110 -9.56 2.56 3.22
C GLY A 110 -10.26 2.25 1.90
N VAL A 111 -11.55 1.91 1.88
CA VAL A 111 -12.27 1.57 0.62
C VAL A 111 -12.43 2.78 -0.32
N VAL A 112 -12.51 4.00 0.21
CA VAL A 112 -12.67 5.21 -0.63
C VAL A 112 -11.40 5.45 -1.42
N THR A 113 -10.25 5.49 -0.74
CA THR A 113 -8.95 5.64 -1.39
C THR A 113 -8.57 4.42 -2.20
N ALA A 114 -9.00 3.20 -1.82
CA ALA A 114 -8.84 2.01 -2.66
C ALA A 114 -9.49 2.19 -4.04
N LEU A 115 -10.77 2.59 -4.06
CA LEU A 115 -11.57 2.70 -5.29
C LEU A 115 -11.15 3.89 -6.16
N PHE A 116 -10.93 5.05 -5.55
CA PHE A 116 -10.73 6.29 -6.30
C PHE A 116 -9.26 6.66 -6.55
N LEU A 117 -8.33 6.11 -5.76
CA LEU A 117 -6.90 6.45 -5.87
C LEU A 117 -6.06 5.23 -6.19
N ASN A 118 -5.99 4.24 -5.27
CA ASN A 118 -5.01 3.15 -5.37
C ASN A 118 -5.26 2.24 -6.58
N ILE A 119 -6.49 1.80 -6.84
CA ILE A 119 -6.77 0.93 -8.00
C ILE A 119 -6.51 1.69 -9.32
N PRO A 120 -7.09 2.88 -9.57
CA PRO A 120 -6.84 3.62 -10.80
C PRO A 120 -5.35 3.95 -11.00
N PHE A 121 -4.67 4.39 -9.95
CA PHE A 121 -3.24 4.72 -10.02
C PHE A 121 -2.38 3.48 -10.26
N SER A 122 -2.68 2.34 -9.64
CA SER A 122 -1.93 1.10 -9.86
C SER A 122 -1.99 0.66 -11.31
N VAL A 123 -3.20 0.65 -11.90
CA VAL A 123 -3.39 0.30 -13.32
C VAL A 123 -2.55 1.22 -14.20
N TYR A 124 -2.62 2.53 -13.97
CA TYR A 124 -1.86 3.51 -14.73
C TYR A 124 -0.34 3.35 -14.54
N LEU A 125 0.14 3.20 -13.30
CA LEU A 125 1.57 3.08 -13.00
C LEU A 125 2.18 1.83 -13.62
N PHE A 126 1.52 0.67 -13.51
CA PHE A 126 2.04 -0.58 -14.07
C PHE A 126 2.00 -0.58 -15.61
N GLN A 127 0.98 0.02 -16.23
CA GLN A 127 0.96 0.24 -17.68
C GLN A 127 2.15 1.12 -18.10
N ARG A 128 2.39 2.24 -17.41
CA ARG A 128 3.53 3.13 -17.69
C ARG A 128 4.86 2.41 -17.50
N ALA A 129 5.02 1.64 -16.44
CA ALA A 129 6.24 0.86 -16.16
C ALA A 129 6.57 -0.15 -17.29
N MET A 130 5.54 -0.80 -17.86
CA MET A 130 5.72 -1.66 -19.03
C MET A 130 6.07 -0.86 -20.30
N GLN A 131 5.41 0.27 -20.54
CA GLN A 131 5.65 1.12 -21.71
C GLN A 131 7.06 1.71 -21.75
N VAL A 132 7.59 2.14 -20.59
CA VAL A 132 8.95 2.68 -20.49
C VAL A 132 10.03 1.58 -20.38
N GLY A 133 9.63 0.31 -20.42
CA GLY A 133 10.54 -0.84 -20.41
C GLY A 133 11.21 -1.11 -19.05
N THR A 134 10.75 -0.50 -17.96
CA THR A 134 11.31 -0.73 -16.61
C THR A 134 10.81 -2.02 -15.99
N MET A 135 9.70 -2.57 -16.49
CA MET A 135 9.09 -3.80 -15.99
C MET A 135 8.58 -4.67 -17.14
N SER A 136 8.88 -5.97 -17.10
CA SER A 136 8.27 -6.97 -17.99
C SER A 136 7.08 -7.66 -17.31
N TRP A 137 6.27 -8.39 -18.08
CA TRP A 137 5.20 -9.23 -17.53
C TRP A 137 5.70 -10.26 -16.51
N GLY A 138 6.90 -10.83 -16.73
CA GLY A 138 7.51 -11.74 -15.77
C GLY A 138 7.79 -11.09 -14.42
N VAL A 139 8.34 -9.86 -14.44
CA VAL A 139 8.55 -9.08 -13.21
C VAL A 139 7.22 -8.74 -12.55
N PHE A 140 6.22 -8.28 -13.32
CA PHE A 140 4.88 -7.99 -12.79
C PHE A 140 4.27 -9.20 -12.04
N CYS A 141 4.35 -10.40 -12.61
CA CYS A 141 3.87 -11.62 -11.97
C CYS A 141 4.63 -11.96 -10.68
N VAL A 142 5.95 -11.72 -10.65
CA VAL A 142 6.76 -11.92 -9.44
C VAL A 142 6.35 -10.94 -8.34
N LEU A 143 6.20 -9.64 -8.67
CA LEU A 143 5.73 -8.64 -7.71
C LEU A 143 4.34 -9.01 -7.17
N LEU A 144 3.41 -9.38 -8.07
CA LEU A 144 2.06 -9.81 -7.69
C LEU A 144 2.07 -11.05 -6.77
N ALA A 145 2.96 -12.01 -7.01
CA ALA A 145 3.09 -13.21 -6.19
C ALA A 145 3.66 -12.91 -4.80
N ILE A 146 4.59 -11.95 -4.69
CA ILE A 146 5.24 -11.58 -3.42
C ILE A 146 4.31 -10.70 -2.57
N ALA A 147 3.59 -9.78 -3.19
CA ALA A 147 2.84 -8.73 -2.52
C ALA A 147 1.90 -9.19 -1.39
N PRO A 148 1.08 -10.25 -1.52
CA PRO A 148 0.22 -10.71 -0.43
C PRO A 148 1.02 -11.14 0.81
N PHE A 149 2.14 -11.84 0.61
CA PHE A 149 2.98 -12.31 1.70
C PHE A 149 3.75 -11.17 2.34
N ALA A 150 4.32 -10.28 1.52
CA ALA A 150 4.99 -9.07 2.00
C ALA A 150 4.02 -8.19 2.81
N ALA A 151 2.78 -8.01 2.34
CA ALA A 151 1.75 -7.25 3.04
C ALA A 151 1.48 -7.83 4.43
N ILE A 152 1.26 -9.15 4.54
CA ILE A 152 1.00 -9.81 5.83
C ILE A 152 2.18 -9.59 6.79
N VAL A 153 3.41 -9.82 6.34
CA VAL A 153 4.60 -9.64 7.16
C VAL A 153 4.73 -8.19 7.65
N LEU A 154 4.57 -7.22 6.74
CA LEU A 154 4.67 -5.79 7.06
C LEU A 154 3.58 -5.34 8.03
N ILE A 155 2.34 -5.79 7.84
CA ILE A 155 1.22 -5.51 8.76
C ILE A 155 1.51 -6.08 10.14
N LEU A 156 1.93 -7.34 10.25
CA LEU A 156 2.20 -7.97 11.55
C LEU A 156 3.36 -7.30 12.29
N VAL A 157 4.46 -7.01 11.58
CA VAL A 157 5.64 -6.35 12.16
C VAL A 157 5.29 -4.93 12.60
N SER A 158 4.59 -4.16 11.77
CA SER A 158 4.21 -2.78 12.10
C SER A 158 3.20 -2.70 13.24
N LEU A 159 2.21 -3.60 13.29
CA LEU A 159 1.26 -3.68 14.40
C LEU A 159 1.94 -4.10 15.71
N GLN A 160 2.94 -4.98 15.66
CA GLN A 160 3.73 -5.35 16.82
C GLN A 160 4.60 -4.19 17.32
N PHE A 161 5.21 -3.44 16.40
CA PHE A 161 5.91 -2.19 16.71
C PHE A 161 4.97 -1.18 17.37
N GLY A 162 3.81 -0.91 16.76
CA GLY A 162 2.83 0.03 17.30
C GLY A 162 2.34 -0.35 18.69
N LYS A 163 2.19 -1.65 18.96
CA LYS A 163 1.80 -2.19 20.27
C LYS A 163 2.91 -2.02 21.31
N TRP A 164 4.17 -2.17 20.89
CA TRP A 164 5.32 -1.93 21.76
C TRP A 164 5.42 -0.44 22.12
N VAL A 165 5.32 0.46 21.14
CA VAL A 165 5.36 1.92 21.38
C VAL A 165 4.19 2.37 22.25
N SER A 166 2.97 1.87 22.02
CA SER A 166 1.79 2.29 22.78
C SER A 166 1.75 1.83 24.25
N ARG A 167 2.68 0.95 24.66
CA ARG A 167 2.76 0.42 26.04
C ARG A 167 3.80 1.15 26.89
N ASN A 168 4.71 1.89 26.27
CA ASN A 168 5.73 2.70 26.93
C ASN A 168 5.32 4.17 26.93
#